data_AF-A0A7J8ZXL1-F1
#
_entry.id   AF-A0A7J8ZXL1-F1
#
_cell.length_a   1.000
_cell.length_b   1.000
_cell.length_c   1.000
_cell.angle_alpha   90.00
_cell.angle_beta   90.00
_cell.angle_gamma   90.00
#
_symmetry.space_group_name_H-M   'P 1'
#
loop_
_entity.id
_entity.type
_entity.pdbx_description
1 polymer ?
#
loop_
_entity_poly.entity_id
_entity_poly.type
_entity_poly.pdbx_seq_one_letter_code
_entity_poly.pdbx_strand_id
1 'polypeptide(L)' 'MSDIVCHKVKRERGHVSSAMECYMKQYGVSMQEAYNKLYKQINNAWKDINEEFLKPTVAPTSALN' A
#
# COMPACT_ATOMS: atom_id res chain seq x y z
N MET A 1 1.66 -3.52 2.58
CA MET A 1 3.01 -2.91 2.59
C MET A 1 4.07 -3.75 1.86
N SER A 2 3.71 -4.94 1.37
CA SER A 2 4.62 -5.92 0.79
C SER A 2 5.22 -5.49 -0.56
N ASP A 3 4.50 -4.70 -1.37
CA ASP A 3 4.98 -4.30 -2.70
C ASP A 3 6.11 -3.26 -2.66
N ILE A 4 6.06 -2.30 -1.74
CA ILE A 4 7.08 -1.26 -1.62
C ILE A 4 8.41 -1.86 -1.15
N VAL A 5 8.36 -2.73 -0.14
CA VAL A 5 9.54 -3.37 0.43
C VAL A 5 10.12 -4.43 -0.52
N CYS A 6 9.26 -5.15 -1.27
CA CYS A 6 9.67 -6.22 -2.18
C CYS A 6 10.00 -5.71 -3.60
N HIS A 7 9.89 -4.41 -3.89
CA HIS A 7 10.07 -3.88 -5.24
C HIS A 7 11.44 -4.24 -5.86
N LYS A 8 12.53 -4.19 -5.07
CA LYS A 8 13.87 -4.61 -5.53
C LYS A 8 13.94 -6.11 -5.84
N VAL A 9 13.32 -6.95 -5.00
CA VAL A 9 13.36 -8.42 -5.14
C VAL A 9 12.45 -8.92 -6.27
N LYS A 10 11.32 -8.26 -6.54
CA LYS A 10 10.42 -8.60 -7.65
C LYS A 10 11.05 -8.33 -9.01
N ARG A 11 11.83 -7.24 -9.14
CA ARG A 11 12.52 -6.89 -10.39
C ARG A 11 13.55 -7.94 -10.82
N GLU A 12 14.24 -8.56 -9.86
CA GLU A 12 15.22 -9.62 -10.12
C GLU A 12 14.58 -10.97 -10.50
N ARG A 13 13.30 -11.19 -10.15
CA ARG A 13 12.58 -12.45 -10.39
C ARG A 13 11.62 -12.42 -11.60
N GLY A 14 11.55 -11.30 -12.33
CA GLY A 14 10.77 -11.20 -13.57
C GLY A 14 9.25 -11.39 -13.42
N HIS A 15 8.66 -11.08 -12.26
CA HIS A 15 7.24 -11.35 -11.99
C HIS A 15 6.45 -10.08 -11.61
N VAL A 16 5.30 -9.89 -12.30
CA VAL A 16 4.18 -8.92 -12.11
C VAL A 16 4.63 -7.50 -11.77
N SER A 17 4.31 -6.55 -12.66
CA SER A 17 4.68 -5.16 -12.47
C SER A 17 4.19 -4.65 -11.11
N SER A 18 5.11 -4.13 -10.31
CA SER A 18 4.79 -3.72 -8.93
C SER A 18 3.82 -2.54 -8.94
N ALA A 19 3.07 -2.33 -7.84
CA ALA A 19 2.20 -1.17 -7.71
C ALA A 19 2.95 0.16 -7.98
N MET A 20 4.24 0.22 -7.64
CA MET A 20 5.11 1.36 -7.93
C MET A 20 5.39 1.50 -9.44
N GLU A 21 5.72 0.42 -10.14
CA GLU A 21 5.96 0.44 -11.59
C GLU A 21 4.70 0.77 -12.37
N CYS A 22 3.55 0.20 -11.97
CA CYS A 22 2.25 0.56 -12.53
C CYS A 22 1.97 2.06 -12.35
N TYR A 23 2.24 2.61 -11.15
CA TYR A 23 2.06 4.03 -10.87
C TYR A 23 3.00 4.90 -11.71
N MET A 24 4.29 4.55 -11.79
CA MET A 24 5.26 5.26 -12.63
C MET A 24 4.86 5.23 -14.10
N LYS A 25 4.43 4.08 -14.62
CA LYS A 25 4.00 3.92 -16.02
C LYS A 25 2.72 4.69 -16.31
N GLN A 26 1.76 4.69 -15.39
CA GLN A 26 0.47 5.35 -15.56
C GLN A 26 0.60 6.88 -15.52
N TYR A 27 1.47 7.42 -14.66
CA TYR A 27 1.56 8.85 -14.43
C TYR A 27 2.85 9.49 -14.95
N GLY A 28 3.78 8.70 -15.50
CA GLY A 28 5.06 9.19 -16.03
C GLY A 28 5.99 9.79 -14.98
N VAL A 29 5.83 9.41 -13.71
CA VAL A 29 6.55 10.01 -12.57
C VAL A 29 7.81 9.23 -12.21
N SER A 30 8.69 9.87 -11.45
CA SER A 30 9.88 9.20 -10.89
C SER A 30 9.52 8.14 -9.85
N MET A 31 10.44 7.22 -9.61
CA MET A 31 10.31 6.18 -8.59
C MET A 31 10.13 6.76 -7.19
N GLN A 32 10.81 7.87 -6.89
CA GLN A 32 10.73 8.53 -5.59
C GLN A 32 9.37 9.21 -5.39
N GLU A 33 8.81 9.84 -6.42
CA GLU A 33 7.47 10.41 -6.38
C GLU A 33 6.40 9.32 -6.21
N ALA A 34 6.52 8.22 -6.96
CA ALA A 34 5.64 7.06 -6.80
C ALA A 34 5.73 6.46 -5.39
N TYR A 35 6.94 6.32 -4.82
CA TYR A 35 7.16 5.87 -3.45
C TYR A 35 6.46 6.78 -2.44
N ASN A 36 6.71 8.08 -2.52
CA ASN A 36 6.16 9.05 -1.58
C ASN A 36 4.63 9.05 -1.61
N LYS A 37 4.03 8.94 -2.81
CA LYS A 37 2.58 8.87 -2.95
C LYS A 37 1.99 7.60 -2.36
N LEU A 38 2.53 6.44 -2.73
CA LEU A 38 2.05 5.14 -2.25
C LEU A 38 2.22 5.03 -0.72
N TYR A 39 3.34 5.50 -0.19
CA TYR A 39 3.58 5.54 1.25
C TYR A 39 2.56 6.42 1.98
N LYS A 40 2.26 7.60 1.44
CA LYS A 40 1.21 8.48 1.99
C LYS A 40 -0.17 7.82 1.95
N GLN A 41 -0.52 7.13 0.86
CA GLN A 41 -1.79 6.41 0.76
C GLN A 41 -1.90 5.29 1.79
N ILE A 42 -0.83 4.51 2.00
CA ILE A 42 -0.79 3.47 3.03
C ILE A 42 -1.01 4.05 4.42
N ASN A 43 -0.31 5.14 4.76
CA ASN A 43 -0.46 5.78 6.06
C ASN A 43 -1.88 6.35 6.28
N ASN A 44 -2.48 6.92 5.24
CA ASN A 44 -3.85 7.40 5.33
C ASN A 44 -4.83 6.25 5.52
N ALA A 45 -4.72 5.17 4.73
CA ALA A 45 -5.57 4.00 4.88
C ALA A 45 -5.43 3.37 6.27
N TRP A 46 -4.23 3.36 6.85
CA TRP A 46 -4.02 2.93 8.24
C TRP A 46 -4.73 3.82 9.26
N LYS A 47 -4.76 5.14 9.06
CA LYS A 47 -5.53 6.05 9.91
C LYS A 47 -7.02 5.78 9.77
N ASP A 48 -7.52 5.65 8.55
CA ASP A 48 -8.94 5.38 8.28
C ASP A 48 -9.40 4.07 8.95
N ILE A 49 -8.59 3.00 8.85
CA ILE A 49 -8.85 1.71 9.51
C ILE A 49 -8.89 1.88 11.04
N ASN A 50 -7.94 2.62 11.61
CA ASN A 50 -7.90 2.83 13.06
C ASN A 50 -9.08 3.68 13.54
N GLU A 51 -9.48 4.70 12.78
CA GLU A 51 -10.65 5.52 13.09
C GLU A 51 -11.97 4.73 12.99
N GLU A 52 -12.13 3.91 11.95
CA GLU A 52 -13.29 3.02 11.82
C GLU A 52 -13.33 1.96 12.93
N PHE A 53 -12.18 1.45 13.36
CA PHE A 53 -12.08 0.50 14.46
C PHE A 53 -12.57 1.08 15.80
N LEU A 54 -12.40 2.39 16.02
CA LEU A 54 -12.89 3.07 17.22
C LEU A 54 -14.42 3.28 17.20
N LYS A 55 -15.07 3.12 16.04
CA LYS A 55 -16.52 3.21 15.94
C LYS A 55 -17.17 1.89 16.34
N PRO A 56 -18.39 1.92 16.92
CA PRO A 56 -19.16 0.70 17.16
C PRO A 56 -19.39 -0.01 15.83
N THR A 57 -18.75 -1.15 15.66
CA THR A 57 -18.86 -1.97 14.46
C THR A 57 -19.78 -3.16 14.74
N VAL A 58 -20.53 -3.59 13.72
CA VAL A 58 -21.44 -4.76 13.80
C VAL A 58 -20.64 -6.05 13.97
N ALA A 59 -19.39 -6.06 13.48
CA ALA A 59 -18.48 -7.17 13.63
C ALA A 59 -17.91 -7.22 15.06
N PRO A 60 -17.95 -8.37 15.74
CA PRO A 60 -17.36 -8.51 17.06
C PRO A 60 -15.83 -8.42 16.98
N THR A 61 -15.23 -7.71 17.94
CA THR A 61 -13.77 -7.51 18.02
C THR A 61 -12.99 -8.82 18.09
N SER A 62 -13.62 -9.92 18.54
CA SER A 62 -13.04 -11.26 18.58
C SER A 62 -12.77 -11.88 17.20
N ALA A 63 -13.36 -11.36 16.12
CA ALA A 63 -13.17 -11.87 14.77
C ALA A 63 -11.87 -11.36 14.10
N LEU A 64 -11.11 -10.50 14.78
CA LEU A 64 -9.89 -9.87 14.25
C LEU A 64 -8.58 -10.53 14.74
N ASN A 65 -8.69 -11.63 15.49
CA ASN A 65 -7.56 -12.41 16.01
C ASN A 65 -7.13 -13.53 15.07
#